data_AF-A0A067BS00-F1
#
_entry.id   AF-A0A067BS00-F1
#
_cell.length_a   1.000
_cell.length_b   1.000
_cell.length_c   1.000
_cell.angle_alpha   90.00
_cell.angle_beta   90.00
_cell.angle_gamma   90.00
#
_symmetry.space_group_name_H-M   'P 1'
#
loop_
_entity.id
_entity.type
_entity.pdbx_description
1 polymer ?
#
loop_
_entity_poly.entity_id
_entity_poly.type
_entity_poly.pdbx_seq_one_letter_code
_entity_poly.pdbx_strand_id
1 'polypeptide(L)'
;MRVLLSHLVVDSVGSLQATGSGNSFGSLLIELPTPYERGDLTYPHRSGPKRLKAVAQNATRITTTLFGTELSSAPITSGTRIALVYSLVADGPVTRPSQDAAIAELTRLAETSPLEYVSYMQAETEDDALSFAALDSTDTALVEVLLATSAFDVAHVTFHKRAQLADADEVYGDPYVNIVERFLLHPACATPAGVANGLSGLSVDAFLTGYHWYISDNLACSARAVLMWPKRCRVSLLGLRGVLPLLQAAVGDPTTADLIGFSTARDLAVHIIPLFMSNEIDRPDFHSVLPKATSAVRYATTFARLLLQINDMDLVTRFLGDAIIVTDVTAINDAASCVQACLLQCGWPELQETFTSLLARWYVPDAMLLLSSLAGIALDRVCPALNQPFVCEFLKAGWHSVRPRAMRYRPLDTAGFMADSILLDWYVDEHAPNLPHGNWLSAHLPPAMVVAVDAFLYPRRPGASTLLASTELCSAQDLLVHLPSVLARVRRSQPSVQLQAY
;
A
#
# COMPACT_ATOMS: atom_id res chain seq x y z
N MET A 1 -26.39 4.50 -2.20
CA MET A 1 -26.50 5.15 -3.53
C MET A 1 -27.15 4.18 -4.50
N ARG A 2 -28.16 4.62 -5.23
CA ARG A 2 -28.88 3.81 -6.21
C ARG A 2 -28.94 4.55 -7.54
N VAL A 3 -28.88 3.80 -8.64
CA VAL A 3 -29.08 4.31 -9.99
C VAL A 3 -30.47 3.86 -10.44
N LEU A 4 -31.39 4.80 -10.60
CA LEU A 4 -32.79 4.51 -10.96
C LEU A 4 -33.05 4.96 -12.38
N LEU A 5 -33.55 4.07 -13.24
CA LEU A 5 -33.99 4.46 -14.59
C LEU A 5 -35.15 5.44 -14.44
N SER A 6 -34.95 6.68 -14.91
CA SER A 6 -35.99 7.71 -14.90
C SER A 6 -36.89 7.52 -16.11
N HIS A 7 -36.32 7.54 -17.32
CA HIS A 7 -37.06 7.36 -18.56
C HIS A 7 -36.16 7.02 -19.75
N LEU A 8 -36.78 6.55 -20.84
CA LEU A 8 -36.17 6.40 -22.16
C LEU A 8 -36.48 7.65 -22.98
N VAL A 9 -35.45 8.26 -23.57
CA VAL A 9 -35.58 9.40 -24.48
C VAL A 9 -35.45 8.88 -25.91
N VAL A 10 -36.45 9.19 -26.74
CA VAL A 10 -36.40 9.01 -28.20
C VAL A 10 -36.59 10.40 -28.79
N ASP A 11 -35.48 11.01 -29.22
CA ASP A 11 -35.43 12.42 -29.58
C ASP A 11 -35.06 12.59 -31.06
N SER A 12 -35.94 13.27 -31.81
CA SER A 12 -35.75 13.63 -33.21
C SER A 12 -35.75 15.15 -33.44
N VAL A 13 -35.85 15.94 -32.37
CA VAL A 13 -36.03 17.41 -32.42
C VAL A 13 -35.00 18.18 -31.59
N GLY A 14 -34.26 17.53 -30.69
CA GLY A 14 -33.26 18.15 -29.82
C GLY A 14 -33.79 18.50 -28.42
N SER A 15 -34.70 17.70 -27.88
CA SER A 15 -35.30 17.88 -26.56
C SER A 15 -34.82 16.79 -25.59
N LEU A 16 -33.83 17.11 -24.77
CA LEU A 16 -33.43 16.31 -23.61
C LEU A 16 -33.88 17.02 -22.33
N GLN A 17 -34.81 16.41 -21.59
CA GLN A 17 -35.17 16.88 -20.26
C GLN A 17 -34.93 15.78 -19.23
N ALA A 18 -33.96 16.00 -18.35
CA ALA A 18 -33.81 15.17 -17.16
C ALA A 18 -34.83 15.62 -16.12
N THR A 19 -35.82 14.77 -15.81
CA THR A 19 -36.75 15.01 -14.70
C THR A 19 -36.11 14.54 -13.40
N GLY A 20 -35.81 15.48 -12.50
CA GLY A 20 -35.27 15.17 -11.18
C GLY A 20 -36.35 14.68 -10.22
N SER A 21 -36.11 13.56 -9.54
CA SER A 21 -36.87 13.18 -8.34
C SER A 21 -36.35 13.94 -7.11
N GLY A 22 -37.17 14.12 -6.08
CA GLY A 22 -36.82 14.94 -4.90
C GLY A 22 -35.56 14.52 -4.12
N ASN A 23 -35.08 13.28 -4.31
CA ASN A 23 -33.85 12.77 -3.69
C ASN A 23 -32.72 12.51 -4.70
N SER A 24 -32.86 13.01 -5.93
CA SER A 24 -31.83 12.89 -6.96
C SER A 24 -30.75 13.94 -6.76
N PHE A 25 -29.49 13.52 -6.72
CA PHE A 25 -28.32 14.40 -6.66
C PHE A 25 -27.61 14.54 -7.99
N GLY A 26 -28.10 13.87 -9.04
CA GLY A 26 -27.48 13.89 -10.35
C GLY A 26 -28.23 13.06 -11.38
N SER A 27 -27.77 13.07 -12.61
CA SER A 27 -28.33 12.25 -13.69
C SER A 27 -27.24 11.60 -14.52
N LEU A 28 -27.46 10.35 -14.90
CA LEU A 28 -26.62 9.55 -15.76
C LEU A 28 -27.37 9.33 -17.08
N LEU A 29 -26.86 9.92 -18.16
CA LEU A 29 -27.39 9.79 -19.51
C LEU A 29 -26.52 8.78 -20.28
N ILE A 30 -27.14 7.74 -20.84
CA ILE A 30 -26.49 6.76 -21.70
C ILE A 30 -27.10 6.88 -23.11
N GLU A 31 -26.40 7.55 -24.02
CA GLU A 31 -26.79 7.60 -25.44
C GLU A 31 -26.47 6.27 -26.11
N LEU A 32 -27.49 5.62 -26.68
CA LEU A 32 -27.36 4.33 -27.37
C LEU A 32 -26.90 4.54 -28.82
N PRO A 33 -26.21 3.56 -29.43
CA PRO A 33 -25.74 3.63 -30.81
C PRO A 33 -26.92 3.77 -31.77
N THR A 34 -27.18 5.01 -32.21
CA THR A 34 -28.28 5.35 -33.10
C THR A 34 -27.84 6.41 -34.10
N PRO A 35 -28.23 6.30 -35.38
CA PRO A 35 -27.83 7.28 -36.39
C PRO A 35 -28.66 8.56 -36.26
N TYR A 36 -27.98 9.67 -35.97
CA TYR A 36 -28.56 11.01 -36.00
C TYR A 36 -27.51 12.05 -36.43
N GLU A 37 -27.97 13.16 -37.02
CA GLU A 37 -27.13 14.30 -37.40
C GLU A 37 -27.46 15.52 -36.56
N ARG A 38 -26.41 16.26 -36.16
CA ARG A 38 -26.45 17.34 -35.16
C ARG A 38 -26.91 16.81 -33.81
N GLY A 39 -27.69 17.56 -33.02
CA GLY A 39 -28.07 17.09 -31.68
C GLY A 39 -27.01 17.30 -30.60
N ASP A 40 -25.97 18.09 -30.86
CA ASP A 40 -24.86 18.29 -29.92
C ASP A 40 -25.36 18.63 -28.51
N LEU A 41 -24.84 17.92 -27.51
CA LEU A 41 -25.18 18.19 -26.12
C LEU A 41 -24.35 19.36 -25.64
N THR A 42 -25.01 20.33 -25.06
CA THR A 42 -24.38 21.48 -24.45
C THR A 42 -24.72 21.47 -22.98
N TYR A 43 -23.70 21.41 -22.15
CA TYR A 43 -23.85 21.54 -20.71
C TYR A 43 -23.11 22.78 -20.25
N PRO A 44 -23.57 23.43 -19.17
CA PRO A 44 -22.82 24.51 -18.56
C PRO A 44 -21.47 23.94 -18.11
N HIS A 45 -20.40 24.49 -18.65
CA HIS A 45 -19.04 24.18 -18.27
C HIS A 45 -18.31 25.48 -17.89
N ARG A 46 -17.22 25.34 -17.15
CA ARG A 46 -16.52 26.43 -16.45
C ARG A 46 -16.01 27.53 -17.40
N SER A 47 -15.54 27.17 -18.59
CA SER A 47 -15.11 28.06 -19.67
C SER A 47 -16.22 28.53 -20.62
N GLY A 48 -17.48 28.39 -20.19
CA GLY A 48 -18.65 28.56 -21.04
C GLY A 48 -19.25 27.23 -21.49
N PRO A 49 -20.37 27.24 -22.22
CA PRO A 49 -21.07 26.03 -22.62
C PRO A 49 -20.16 25.09 -23.44
N LYS A 50 -19.78 23.94 -22.85
CA LYS A 50 -19.03 22.92 -23.59
C LYS A 50 -20.00 22.11 -24.44
N ARG A 51 -19.59 21.86 -25.67
CA ARG A 51 -20.37 21.15 -26.66
C ARG A 51 -19.79 19.76 -26.90
N LEU A 52 -20.56 18.73 -26.57
CA LEU A 52 -20.29 17.35 -26.94
C LEU A 52 -20.93 17.11 -28.31
N LYS A 53 -20.08 16.85 -29.31
CA LYS A 53 -20.54 16.56 -30.68
C LYS A 53 -21.47 15.33 -30.71
N ALA A 54 -22.26 15.14 -31.75
CA ALA A 54 -22.98 13.88 -31.98
C ALA A 54 -22.08 12.64 -31.81
N VAL A 55 -22.64 11.56 -31.25
CA VAL A 55 -21.95 10.27 -31.11
C VAL A 55 -21.80 9.61 -32.49
N ALA A 56 -20.69 8.94 -32.76
CA ALA A 56 -20.55 8.13 -33.97
C ALA A 56 -21.60 7.00 -34.00
N GLN A 57 -22.02 6.56 -35.19
CA GLN A 57 -23.13 5.61 -35.38
C GLN A 57 -23.02 4.29 -34.59
N ASN A 58 -21.80 3.89 -34.19
CA ASN A 58 -21.52 2.64 -33.47
C ASN A 58 -21.00 2.85 -32.04
N ALA A 59 -21.05 4.08 -31.51
CA ALA A 59 -20.53 4.39 -30.18
C ALA A 59 -21.65 4.65 -29.18
N THR A 60 -21.39 4.33 -27.92
CA THR A 60 -22.23 4.67 -26.77
C THR A 60 -21.56 5.83 -26.05
N ARG A 61 -22.33 6.85 -25.64
CA ARG A 61 -21.84 7.90 -24.75
C ARG A 61 -22.48 7.80 -23.39
N ILE A 62 -21.66 7.90 -22.35
CA ILE A 62 -22.12 8.02 -20.97
C ILE A 62 -21.79 9.43 -20.48
N THR A 63 -22.81 10.18 -20.10
CA THR A 63 -22.67 11.52 -19.53
C THR A 63 -23.24 11.52 -18.13
N THR A 64 -22.50 12.04 -17.16
CA THR A 64 -23.01 12.21 -15.79
C THR A 64 -23.09 13.68 -15.44
N THR A 65 -24.10 14.04 -14.65
CA THR A 65 -24.36 15.39 -14.19
C THR A 65 -24.70 15.37 -12.71
N LEU A 66 -24.42 16.47 -12.01
CA LEU A 66 -24.69 16.62 -10.58
C LEU A 66 -25.58 17.83 -10.32
N PHE A 67 -26.40 17.76 -9.27
CA PHE A 67 -27.15 18.86 -8.66
C PHE A 67 -27.80 19.87 -9.61
N GLY A 68 -28.77 19.43 -10.41
CA GLY A 68 -29.59 20.33 -11.25
C GLY A 68 -28.83 20.94 -12.43
N THR A 69 -27.70 20.36 -12.82
CA THR A 69 -27.02 20.76 -14.06
C THR A 69 -27.95 20.49 -15.25
N GLU A 70 -28.36 21.55 -15.94
CA GLU A 70 -29.22 21.45 -17.11
C GLU A 70 -28.40 21.08 -18.36
N LEU A 71 -28.65 19.89 -18.90
CA LEU A 71 -28.19 19.51 -20.23
C LEU A 71 -29.15 20.09 -21.26
N SER A 72 -28.61 20.86 -22.20
CA SER A 72 -29.34 21.32 -23.38
C SER A 72 -28.88 20.54 -24.59
N SER A 73 -29.76 20.36 -25.58
CA SER A 73 -29.40 19.72 -26.84
C SER A 73 -29.69 20.66 -28.00
N ALA A 74 -28.76 20.74 -28.94
CA ALA A 74 -29.01 21.40 -30.21
C ALA A 74 -30.09 20.63 -31.01
N PRO A 75 -30.79 21.28 -31.95
CA PRO A 75 -31.75 20.58 -32.81
C PRO A 75 -31.11 19.44 -33.60
N ILE A 76 -31.80 18.30 -33.66
CA ILE A 76 -31.46 17.19 -34.53
C ILE A 76 -32.06 17.49 -35.91
N THR A 77 -31.25 17.40 -36.96
CA THR A 77 -31.70 17.71 -38.34
C THR A 77 -32.02 16.49 -39.17
N SER A 78 -31.55 15.30 -38.75
CA SER A 78 -31.82 14.03 -39.41
C SER A 78 -31.62 12.87 -38.42
N GLY A 79 -32.41 11.80 -38.57
CA GLY A 79 -32.35 10.61 -37.70
C GLY A 79 -33.00 10.79 -36.33
N THR A 80 -32.71 9.86 -35.43
CA THR A 80 -33.30 9.80 -34.08
C THR A 80 -32.25 9.37 -33.07
N ARG A 81 -32.06 10.17 -32.01
CA ARG A 81 -31.23 9.81 -30.86
C ARG A 81 -32.06 8.99 -29.86
N ILE A 82 -31.52 7.87 -29.42
CA ILE A 82 -32.08 7.11 -28.29
C ILE A 82 -31.13 7.20 -27.10
N ALA A 83 -31.64 7.58 -25.93
CA ALA A 83 -30.84 7.63 -24.71
C ALA A 83 -31.61 7.15 -23.47
N LEU A 84 -30.90 6.49 -22.56
CA LEU A 84 -31.42 6.11 -21.24
C LEU A 84 -31.03 7.16 -20.22
N VAL A 85 -32.00 7.72 -19.52
CA VAL A 85 -31.76 8.70 -18.45
C VAL A 85 -31.99 8.02 -17.11
N TYR A 86 -30.95 7.97 -16.29
CA TYR A 86 -30.99 7.49 -14.92
C TYR A 86 -30.86 8.66 -13.94
N SER A 87 -31.64 8.63 -12.86
CA SER A 87 -31.44 9.49 -11.69
C SER A 87 -30.45 8.84 -10.74
N LEU A 88 -29.47 9.62 -10.27
CA LEU A 88 -28.56 9.22 -9.21
C LEU A 88 -29.19 9.61 -7.87
N VAL A 89 -29.64 8.62 -7.10
CA VAL A 89 -30.45 8.83 -5.89
C VAL A 89 -29.67 8.37 -4.67
N ALA A 90 -29.65 9.19 -3.63
CA ALA A 90 -29.14 8.78 -2.32
C ALA A 90 -30.26 8.17 -1.48
N ASP A 91 -29.89 7.34 -0.50
CA ASP A 91 -30.85 6.69 0.39
C ASP A 91 -31.51 7.66 1.41
N GLY A 92 -31.17 8.97 1.36
CA GLY A 92 -31.73 10.05 2.18
C GLY A 92 -31.88 11.37 1.40
N PRO A 93 -32.43 12.44 2.03
CA PRO A 93 -32.60 13.73 1.38
C PRO A 93 -31.23 14.32 1.01
N VAL A 94 -31.06 14.65 -0.27
CA VAL A 94 -29.82 15.24 -0.77
C VAL A 94 -30.03 16.74 -0.92
N THR A 95 -29.42 17.50 -0.01
CA THR A 95 -29.28 18.94 -0.17
C THR A 95 -27.92 19.25 -0.77
N ARG A 96 -27.82 20.32 -1.56
CA ARG A 96 -26.52 20.82 -2.00
C ARG A 96 -25.74 21.20 -0.73
N PRO A 97 -24.54 20.63 -0.49
CA PRO A 97 -23.80 20.93 0.73
C PRO A 97 -23.48 22.42 0.79
N SER A 98 -23.68 23.03 1.96
CA SER A 98 -23.13 24.36 2.21
C SER A 98 -21.60 24.30 2.22
N GLN A 99 -20.96 25.46 2.04
CA GLN A 99 -19.51 25.57 2.15
C GLN A 99 -19.01 25.06 3.52
N ASP A 100 -19.68 25.43 4.61
CA ASP A 100 -19.34 24.96 5.96
C ASP A 100 -19.48 23.45 6.12
N ALA A 101 -20.53 22.85 5.52
CA ALA A 101 -20.71 21.40 5.54
C ALA A 101 -19.61 20.69 4.74
N ALA A 102 -19.19 21.26 3.61
CA ALA A 102 -18.07 20.74 2.82
C ALA A 102 -16.74 20.84 3.59
N ILE A 103 -16.47 21.98 4.26
CA ILE A 103 -15.28 22.17 5.10
C ILE A 103 -15.26 21.15 6.24
N ALA A 104 -16.38 20.99 6.95
CA ALA A 104 -16.48 20.04 8.06
C ALA A 104 -16.24 18.60 7.60
N GLU A 105 -16.82 18.20 6.47
CA GLU A 105 -16.66 16.85 5.94
C GLU A 105 -15.24 16.60 5.39
N LEU A 106 -14.64 17.57 4.68
CA LEU A 106 -13.26 17.46 4.22
C LEU A 106 -12.27 17.40 5.39
N THR A 107 -12.51 18.16 6.46
CA THR A 107 -11.72 18.09 7.70
C THR A 107 -11.84 16.69 8.32
N ARG A 108 -13.07 16.17 8.44
CA ARG A 108 -13.31 14.80 8.93
C ARG A 108 -12.61 13.75 8.07
N LEU A 109 -12.63 13.89 6.75
CA LEU A 109 -11.93 12.98 5.83
C LEU A 109 -10.41 13.07 6.00
N ALA A 110 -9.85 14.28 6.15
CA ALA A 110 -8.43 14.46 6.42
C ALA A 110 -7.97 13.83 7.75
N GLU A 111 -8.88 13.65 8.71
CA GLU A 111 -8.60 12.99 10.00
C GLU A 111 -8.86 11.48 9.97
N THR A 112 -9.89 11.03 9.23
CA THR A 112 -10.38 9.64 9.34
C THR A 112 -9.99 8.74 8.17
N SER A 113 -9.64 9.29 7.00
CA SER A 113 -9.28 8.44 5.85
C SER A 113 -8.00 7.61 6.11
N PRO A 114 -7.88 6.40 5.54
CA PRO A 114 -6.61 5.68 5.52
C PRO A 114 -5.49 6.52 4.90
N LEU A 115 -4.24 6.26 5.29
CA LEU A 115 -3.05 7.04 4.93
C LEU A 115 -2.61 6.97 3.46
N GLU A 116 -3.46 6.42 2.60
CA GLU A 116 -3.10 5.95 1.28
C GLU A 116 -3.67 6.81 0.16
N TYR A 117 -4.32 7.94 0.47
CA TYR A 117 -5.00 8.75 -0.54
C TYR A 117 -4.38 10.16 -0.66
N VAL A 118 -3.61 10.38 -1.72
CA VAL A 118 -3.49 11.72 -2.33
C VAL A 118 -4.54 11.76 -3.43
N SER A 119 -5.43 12.75 -3.37
CA SER A 119 -6.46 12.94 -4.39
C SER A 119 -6.08 14.09 -5.29
N TYR A 120 -6.22 13.93 -6.59
CA TYR A 120 -6.01 15.02 -7.53
C TYR A 120 -7.29 15.39 -8.23
N MET A 121 -7.37 16.66 -8.61
CA MET A 121 -8.40 17.15 -9.49
C MET A 121 -7.75 17.85 -10.67
N GLN A 122 -8.22 17.49 -11.86
CA GLN A 122 -7.85 18.17 -13.09
C GLN A 122 -8.26 19.64 -12.98
N ALA A 123 -7.29 20.54 -13.09
CA ALA A 123 -7.52 21.97 -13.24
C ALA A 123 -7.29 22.31 -14.70
N GLU A 124 -8.38 22.43 -15.46
CA GLU A 124 -8.32 22.93 -16.83
C GLU A 124 -8.10 24.45 -16.78
N THR A 125 -6.84 24.88 -16.73
CA THR A 125 -6.51 26.30 -16.84
C THR A 125 -6.27 26.65 -18.31
N GLU A 126 -7.04 27.60 -18.84
CA GLU A 126 -6.85 28.13 -20.20
C GLU A 126 -5.58 28.99 -20.32
N ASP A 127 -5.07 29.49 -19.19
CA ASP A 127 -3.91 30.36 -19.12
C ASP A 127 -2.59 29.58 -18.97
N ASP A 128 -1.52 30.08 -19.61
CA ASP A 128 -0.22 29.41 -19.64
C ASP A 128 0.61 29.58 -18.35
N ALA A 129 0.16 30.46 -17.46
CA ALA A 129 0.87 30.78 -16.24
C ALA A 129 0.58 29.79 -15.10
N LEU A 130 1.64 29.21 -14.51
CA LEU A 130 1.56 28.44 -13.26
C LEU A 130 1.30 29.39 -12.08
N SER A 131 0.04 29.73 -11.85
CA SER A 131 -0.41 30.69 -10.83
C SER A 131 -1.77 30.29 -10.25
N PHE A 132 -1.97 30.51 -8.95
CA PHE A 132 -3.29 30.34 -8.34
C PHE A 132 -4.28 31.44 -8.77
N ALA A 133 -3.78 32.62 -9.15
CA ALA A 133 -4.63 33.71 -9.64
C ALA A 133 -5.19 33.45 -11.05
N ALA A 134 -4.63 32.47 -11.76
CA ALA A 134 -5.09 32.03 -13.09
C ALA A 134 -6.11 30.89 -13.02
N LEU A 135 -6.47 30.43 -11.81
CA LEU A 135 -7.53 29.44 -11.64
C LEU A 135 -8.90 30.05 -11.96
N ASP A 136 -9.79 29.24 -12.51
CA ASP A 136 -11.17 29.66 -12.71
C ASP A 136 -11.91 29.82 -11.37
N SER A 137 -13.13 30.36 -11.39
CA SER A 137 -13.90 30.59 -10.16
C SER A 137 -14.23 29.30 -9.40
N THR A 138 -14.33 28.15 -10.10
CA THR A 138 -14.67 26.86 -9.49
C THR A 138 -13.47 26.27 -8.78
N ASP A 139 -12.31 26.24 -9.45
CA ASP A 139 -11.06 25.77 -8.87
C ASP A 139 -10.61 26.68 -7.74
N THR A 140 -10.80 28.00 -7.87
CA THR A 140 -10.55 28.96 -6.79
C THR A 140 -11.42 28.66 -5.57
N ALA A 141 -12.74 28.49 -5.74
CA ALA A 141 -13.65 28.19 -4.62
C ALA A 141 -13.30 26.86 -3.94
N LEU A 142 -12.89 25.85 -4.71
CA LEU A 142 -12.42 24.58 -4.16
C LEU A 142 -11.12 24.75 -3.36
N VAL A 143 -10.13 25.45 -3.92
CA VAL A 143 -8.87 25.75 -3.23
C VAL A 143 -9.16 26.50 -1.92
N GLU A 144 -10.05 27.49 -1.94
CA GLU A 144 -10.47 28.22 -0.73
C GLU A 144 -11.11 27.30 0.32
N VAL A 145 -11.99 26.39 -0.08
CA VAL A 145 -12.60 25.39 0.81
C VAL A 145 -11.54 24.48 1.44
N LEU A 146 -10.59 23.99 0.63
CA LEU A 146 -9.49 23.14 1.11
C LEU A 146 -8.59 23.88 2.08
N LEU A 147 -8.24 25.13 1.78
CA LEU A 147 -7.44 25.99 2.64
C LEU A 147 -8.16 26.31 3.94
N ALA A 148 -9.47 26.54 3.89
CA ALA A 148 -10.29 26.82 5.08
C ALA A 148 -10.28 25.64 6.08
N THR A 149 -10.11 24.41 5.62
CA THR A 149 -9.97 23.25 6.52
C THR A 149 -8.66 23.27 7.31
N SER A 150 -7.62 23.96 6.83
CA SER A 150 -6.23 23.88 7.31
C SER A 150 -5.62 22.47 7.37
N ALA A 151 -6.32 21.45 6.85
CA ALA A 151 -5.95 20.04 6.96
C ALA A 151 -5.27 19.50 5.68
N PHE A 152 -5.32 20.24 4.58
CA PHE A 152 -4.72 19.88 3.30
C PHE A 152 -3.55 20.80 2.94
N ASP A 153 -2.57 20.22 2.25
CA ASP A 153 -1.65 20.96 1.39
C ASP A 153 -2.24 21.02 -0.03
N VAL A 154 -1.96 22.11 -0.73
CA VAL A 154 -2.46 22.36 -2.08
C VAL A 154 -1.31 22.84 -2.98
N ALA A 155 -1.19 22.24 -4.16
CA ALA A 155 -0.23 22.64 -5.19
C ALA A 155 -0.91 22.78 -6.55
N HIS A 156 -0.58 23.83 -7.30
CA HIS A 156 -0.84 23.88 -8.73
C HIS A 156 0.37 23.30 -9.45
N VAL A 157 0.18 22.27 -10.29
CA VAL A 157 1.28 21.54 -10.96
C VAL A 157 1.17 21.59 -12.47
N THR A 158 2.31 21.44 -13.14
CA THR A 158 2.41 21.12 -14.58
C THR A 158 2.98 19.72 -14.75
N PHE A 159 2.49 19.01 -15.76
CA PHE A 159 2.93 17.67 -16.08
C PHE A 159 3.96 17.63 -17.21
N HIS A 160 4.81 16.60 -17.19
CA HIS A 160 5.82 16.40 -18.22
C HIS A 160 5.19 16.26 -19.60
N LYS A 161 5.68 17.03 -20.57
CA LYS A 161 5.30 16.88 -21.96
C LYS A 161 6.07 15.72 -22.61
N ARG A 162 5.36 14.76 -23.20
CA ARG A 162 5.96 13.66 -23.97
C ARG A 162 6.71 14.24 -25.16
N ALA A 163 7.99 13.89 -25.31
CA ALA A 163 8.74 14.24 -26.51
C ALA A 163 8.06 13.60 -27.71
N GLN A 164 7.57 14.42 -28.65
CA GLN A 164 7.00 13.91 -29.89
C GLN A 164 8.12 13.22 -30.69
N LEU A 165 8.09 11.89 -30.74
CA LEU A 165 8.90 11.15 -31.70
C LEU A 165 8.36 11.50 -33.09
N ALA A 166 9.21 12.12 -33.92
CA ALA A 166 8.81 12.76 -35.17
C ALA A 166 8.22 11.81 -36.24
N ASP A 167 8.24 10.50 -36.03
CA ASP A 167 7.93 9.49 -37.05
C ASP A 167 6.73 8.57 -36.72
N ALA A 168 5.96 8.86 -35.66
CA ALA A 168 4.77 8.07 -35.33
C ALA A 168 3.50 8.77 -35.84
N ASP A 169 3.06 8.41 -37.05
CA ASP A 169 1.77 8.79 -37.62
C ASP A 169 0.65 8.51 -36.60
N GLU A 170 -0.03 9.58 -36.18
CA GLU A 170 -1.32 9.60 -35.46
C GLU A 170 -1.47 8.69 -34.23
N VAL A 171 -0.62 8.86 -33.20
CA VAL A 171 -0.99 8.39 -31.86
C VAL A 171 -1.99 9.37 -31.23
N TYR A 172 -3.28 9.03 -31.28
CA TYR A 172 -4.34 9.67 -30.50
C TYR A 172 -4.05 9.47 -29.00
N GLY A 173 -3.38 10.43 -28.37
CA GLY A 173 -3.13 10.47 -26.94
C GLY A 173 -2.75 11.87 -26.49
N ASP A 174 -3.05 12.21 -25.24
CA ASP A 174 -2.65 13.51 -24.69
C ASP A 174 -1.12 13.68 -24.72
N PRO A 175 -0.61 14.88 -25.01
CA PRO A 175 0.82 15.13 -25.11
C PRO A 175 1.53 15.15 -23.76
N TYR A 176 0.82 14.93 -22.65
CA TYR A 176 1.37 15.00 -21.30
C TYR A 176 1.39 13.61 -20.65
N VAL A 177 2.46 13.36 -19.89
CA VAL A 177 2.64 12.19 -19.04
C VAL A 177 2.33 12.62 -17.62
N ASN A 178 1.54 11.81 -16.89
CA ASN A 178 1.19 12.07 -15.49
C ASN A 178 2.40 11.95 -14.56
N ILE A 179 3.35 12.88 -14.67
CA ILE A 179 4.55 13.04 -13.87
C ILE A 179 4.72 14.55 -13.66
N VAL A 180 4.77 14.99 -12.40
CA VAL A 180 4.89 16.40 -12.04
C VAL A 180 6.25 16.95 -12.47
N GLU A 181 6.24 17.93 -13.37
CA GLU A 181 7.44 18.62 -13.87
C GLU A 181 7.74 19.87 -13.02
N ARG A 182 6.72 20.72 -12.84
CA ARG A 182 6.82 21.97 -12.05
C ARG A 182 5.62 22.09 -11.16
N PHE A 183 5.77 22.81 -10.05
CA PHE A 183 4.68 23.04 -9.13
C PHE A 183 4.82 24.39 -8.42
N LEU A 184 3.68 24.92 -7.97
CA LEU A 184 3.55 26.08 -7.11
C LEU A 184 2.69 25.68 -5.91
N LEU A 185 3.30 25.68 -4.73
CA LEU A 185 2.60 25.42 -3.48
C LEU A 185 1.82 26.64 -3.03
N HIS A 186 0.62 26.43 -2.48
CA HIS A 186 -0.15 27.53 -1.92
C HIS A 186 0.51 28.03 -0.62
N PRO A 187 0.78 29.34 -0.47
CA PRO A 187 1.55 29.86 0.67
C PRO A 187 0.87 29.61 2.03
N ALA A 188 -0.46 29.56 2.07
CA ALA A 188 -1.20 29.30 3.31
C ALA A 188 -1.03 27.85 3.84
N CYS A 189 -0.53 26.92 3.03
CA CYS A 189 -0.32 25.54 3.46
C CYS A 189 0.92 25.36 4.37
N ALA A 190 1.87 26.30 4.31
CA ALA A 190 3.16 26.24 5.02
C ALA A 190 3.86 24.88 4.83
N THR A 191 3.87 24.36 3.60
CA THR A 191 4.45 23.06 3.26
C THR A 191 5.98 23.13 3.39
N PRO A 192 6.62 22.23 4.17
CA PRO A 192 8.07 22.21 4.31
C PRO A 192 8.79 21.98 2.98
N ALA A 193 9.94 22.61 2.79
CA ALA A 193 10.71 22.51 1.53
C ALA A 193 11.11 21.06 1.18
N GLY A 194 11.37 20.22 2.18
CA GLY A 194 11.64 18.80 1.95
C GLY A 194 10.46 18.06 1.31
N VAL A 195 9.24 18.33 1.77
CA VAL A 195 8.00 17.76 1.21
C VAL A 195 7.79 18.28 -0.21
N ALA A 196 8.02 19.58 -0.41
CA ALA A 196 7.91 20.21 -1.72
C ALA A 196 8.81 19.53 -2.76
N ASN A 197 10.07 19.27 -2.40
CA ASN A 197 11.02 18.60 -3.30
C ASN A 197 10.58 17.18 -3.66
N GLY A 198 9.83 16.51 -2.78
CA GLY A 198 9.24 15.21 -3.04
C GLY A 198 8.21 15.20 -4.17
N LEU A 199 7.58 16.34 -4.50
CA LEU A 199 6.57 16.45 -5.56
C LEU A 199 7.14 16.29 -6.97
N SER A 200 8.38 16.73 -7.20
CA SER A 200 8.97 16.68 -8.54
C SER A 200 9.21 15.25 -8.98
N GLY A 201 8.79 14.92 -10.19
CA GLY A 201 8.89 13.57 -10.74
C GLY A 201 7.80 12.61 -10.25
N LEU A 202 6.95 13.00 -9.29
CA LEU A 202 5.89 12.10 -8.84
C LEU A 202 4.80 11.97 -9.90
N SER A 203 4.39 10.73 -10.15
CA SER A 203 3.12 10.49 -10.81
C SER A 203 1.98 10.77 -9.84
N VAL A 204 0.87 11.29 -10.33
CA VAL A 204 -0.25 11.62 -9.47
C VAL A 204 -1.17 10.41 -9.26
N ASP A 205 -1.14 9.44 -10.19
CA ASP A 205 -1.84 8.16 -10.04
C ASP A 205 -1.16 7.22 -9.02
N ALA A 206 0.11 7.48 -8.70
CA ALA A 206 0.89 6.82 -7.64
C ALA A 206 0.13 6.65 -6.32
N PHE A 207 -0.82 7.55 -6.04
CA PHE A 207 -1.47 7.69 -4.75
C PHE A 207 -2.98 7.39 -4.75
N LEU A 208 -3.55 7.00 -5.89
CA LEU A 208 -4.98 6.67 -5.99
C LEU A 208 -5.25 5.18 -5.84
N THR A 209 -4.25 4.34 -6.10
CA THR A 209 -4.43 2.89 -6.16
C THR A 209 -3.24 2.22 -5.48
N GLY A 210 -3.39 1.85 -4.20
CA GLY A 210 -2.44 1.00 -3.47
C GLY A 210 -2.22 -0.39 -4.09
N TYR A 211 -2.83 -0.65 -5.25
CA TYR A 211 -2.59 -1.77 -6.15
C TYR A 211 -2.63 -1.22 -7.56
N HIS A 212 -1.53 -1.18 -8.32
CA HIS A 212 -1.56 -1.42 -9.77
C HIS A 212 -0.15 -1.67 -10.33
N TRP A 213 0.07 -2.94 -10.68
CA TRP A 213 1.06 -3.47 -11.63
C TRP A 213 0.71 -3.06 -13.09
N TYR A 214 -0.28 -2.17 -13.27
CA TYR A 214 -0.80 -1.65 -14.53
C TYR A 214 -0.97 -0.13 -14.40
N ILE A 215 0.10 0.59 -14.07
CA ILE A 215 0.19 2.00 -14.43
C ILE A 215 0.30 1.99 -15.96
N SER A 216 -0.81 2.18 -16.66
CA SER A 216 -0.68 2.54 -18.06
C SER A 216 -0.17 3.97 -18.07
N ASP A 217 1.03 4.21 -18.58
CA ASP A 217 1.58 5.55 -18.89
C ASP A 217 0.72 6.36 -19.89
N ASN A 218 -0.49 5.87 -20.19
CA ASN A 218 -1.44 6.34 -21.17
C ASN A 218 -2.72 6.91 -20.53
N LEU A 219 -2.75 7.14 -19.21
CA LEU A 219 -3.85 7.90 -18.65
C LEU A 219 -3.77 9.33 -19.20
N ALA A 220 -4.79 9.70 -19.96
CA ALA A 220 -5.00 11.05 -20.47
C ALA A 220 -4.87 12.06 -19.31
N CYS A 221 -3.85 12.90 -19.36
CA CYS A 221 -3.55 13.89 -18.33
C CYS A 221 -3.52 15.28 -18.96
N SER A 222 -4.15 16.25 -18.29
CA SER A 222 -4.06 17.65 -18.70
C SER A 222 -2.63 18.18 -18.57
N ALA A 223 -2.36 19.34 -19.16
CA ALA A 223 -1.08 20.02 -18.97
C ALA A 223 -0.83 20.41 -17.49
N ARG A 224 -1.91 20.69 -16.75
CA ARG A 224 -1.89 21.25 -15.40
C ARG A 224 -2.98 20.65 -14.52
N ALA A 225 -2.76 20.61 -13.21
CA ALA A 225 -3.76 20.18 -12.25
C ALA A 225 -3.59 20.88 -10.89
N VAL A 226 -4.66 20.87 -10.08
CA VAL A 226 -4.57 21.20 -8.66
C VAL A 226 -4.45 19.87 -7.91
N LEU A 227 -3.30 19.69 -7.26
CA LEU A 227 -3.06 18.56 -6.36
C LEU A 227 -3.39 18.97 -4.93
N MET A 228 -3.98 18.04 -4.19
CA MET A 228 -4.24 18.22 -2.77
C MET A 228 -3.98 16.93 -2.01
N TRP A 229 -3.41 17.05 -0.83
CA TRP A 229 -3.23 15.91 0.05
C TRP A 229 -3.43 16.33 1.50
N PRO A 230 -3.98 15.45 2.35
CA PRO A 230 -3.97 15.69 3.79
C PRO A 230 -2.55 15.95 4.27
N LYS A 231 -2.33 16.89 5.19
CA LYS A 231 -0.99 17.21 5.72
C LYS A 231 -0.28 15.99 6.31
N ARG A 232 -1.03 15.01 6.81
CA ARG A 232 -0.48 13.74 7.28
C ARG A 232 0.18 12.88 6.19
N CYS A 233 -0.12 13.11 4.91
CA CYS A 233 0.50 12.43 3.77
C CYS A 233 1.87 13.03 3.40
N ARG A 234 2.32 14.11 4.09
CA ARG A 234 3.68 14.66 3.93
C ARG A 234 4.77 13.61 4.15
N VAL A 235 4.51 12.60 5.00
CA VAL A 235 5.41 11.47 5.25
C VAL A 235 5.67 10.67 3.97
N SER A 236 4.63 10.38 3.19
CA SER A 236 4.74 9.62 1.95
C SER A 236 5.53 10.38 0.88
N LEU A 237 5.32 11.70 0.78
CA LEU A 237 6.07 12.55 -0.17
C LEU A 237 7.56 12.65 0.17
N LEU A 238 7.92 12.63 1.45
CA LEU A 238 9.33 12.61 1.89
C LEU A 238 9.99 11.24 1.73
N GLY A 239 9.20 10.17 1.82
CA GLY A 239 9.67 8.79 1.89
C GLY A 239 10.52 8.50 3.14
N LEU A 240 10.94 7.23 3.28
CA LEU A 240 11.72 6.76 4.43
C LEU A 240 13.03 7.55 4.63
N ARG A 241 13.69 7.92 3.53
CA ARG A 241 14.95 8.67 3.56
C ARG A 241 14.80 10.06 4.17
N GLY A 242 13.72 10.77 3.85
CA GLY A 242 13.46 12.11 4.36
C GLY A 242 12.90 12.08 5.78
N VAL A 243 12.01 11.14 6.07
CA VAL A 243 11.24 11.14 7.31
C VAL A 243 11.97 10.52 8.52
N LEU A 244 12.80 9.50 8.32
CA LEU A 244 13.47 8.84 9.44
C LEU A 244 14.47 9.74 10.19
N PRO A 245 15.26 10.61 9.53
CA PRO A 245 16.07 11.60 10.24
C PRO A 245 15.24 12.58 11.08
N LEU A 246 14.04 12.96 10.61
CA LEU A 246 13.14 13.83 11.36
C LEU A 246 12.58 13.13 12.60
N LEU A 247 12.16 11.87 12.46
CA LEU A 247 11.74 11.07 13.61
C LEU A 247 12.89 10.86 14.60
N GLN A 248 14.10 10.60 14.10
CA GLN A 248 15.28 10.45 14.94
C GLN A 248 15.60 11.74 15.72
N ALA A 249 15.51 12.89 15.07
CA ALA A 249 15.66 14.18 15.74
C ALA A 249 14.57 14.39 16.80
N ALA A 250 13.31 14.05 16.49
CA ALA A 250 12.21 14.19 17.43
C ALA A 250 12.28 13.27 18.64
N VAL A 251 12.83 12.07 18.48
CA VAL A 251 13.07 11.15 19.61
C VAL A 251 14.25 11.64 20.46
N GLY A 252 15.26 12.27 19.85
CA GLY A 252 16.44 12.79 20.56
C GLY A 252 16.20 14.14 21.27
N ASP A 253 15.50 15.06 20.62
CA ASP A 253 15.09 16.37 21.15
C ASP A 253 13.64 16.68 20.72
N PRO A 254 12.65 16.31 21.55
CA PRO A 254 11.25 16.53 21.24
C PRO A 254 10.84 18.00 21.13
N THR A 255 11.64 18.94 21.62
CA THR A 255 11.23 20.36 21.75
C THR A 255 11.54 21.18 20.51
N THR A 256 12.56 20.81 19.75
CA THR A 256 13.03 21.58 18.60
C THR A 256 12.80 20.90 17.25
N ALA A 257 12.36 19.64 17.26
CA ALA A 257 12.27 18.85 16.04
C ALA A 257 11.11 19.32 15.14
N ASP A 258 11.40 19.47 13.84
CA ASP A 258 10.36 19.66 12.83
C ASP A 258 9.61 18.34 12.62
N LEU A 259 8.38 18.30 13.11
CA LEU A 259 7.48 17.17 12.97
C LEU A 259 6.59 17.28 11.73
N ILE A 260 6.92 18.14 10.75
CA ILE A 260 6.24 18.25 9.44
C ILE A 260 4.71 18.37 9.51
N GLY A 261 4.19 18.91 10.62
CA GLY A 261 2.75 19.06 10.87
C GLY A 261 2.13 18.03 11.81
N PHE A 262 2.92 17.09 12.36
CA PHE A 262 2.49 16.20 13.45
C PHE A 262 2.73 16.82 14.82
N SER A 263 1.94 16.39 15.80
CA SER A 263 2.02 16.92 17.17
C SER A 263 3.08 16.23 18.02
N THR A 264 3.34 14.95 17.76
CA THR A 264 4.31 14.14 18.51
C THR A 264 5.14 13.22 17.60
N ALA A 265 6.29 12.76 18.10
CA ALA A 265 7.09 11.72 17.45
C ALA A 265 6.31 10.40 17.28
N ARG A 266 5.42 10.10 18.24
CA ARG A 266 4.50 8.96 18.16
C ARG A 266 3.56 9.09 16.96
N ASP A 267 2.93 10.25 16.77
CA ASP A 267 2.04 10.47 15.63
C ASP A 267 2.79 10.33 14.31
N LEU A 268 3.99 10.91 14.22
CA LEU A 268 4.84 10.77 13.05
C LEU A 268 5.18 9.29 12.77
N ALA A 269 5.51 8.52 13.82
CA ALA A 269 5.81 7.10 13.70
C ALA A 269 4.61 6.27 13.19
N VAL A 270 3.39 6.53 13.67
CA VAL A 270 2.17 5.90 13.14
C VAL A 270 2.07 6.07 11.61
N HIS A 271 2.47 7.23 11.11
CA HIS A 271 2.37 7.58 9.70
C HIS A 271 3.52 7.06 8.84
N ILE A 272 4.63 6.66 9.46
CA ILE A 272 5.76 6.00 8.78
C ILE A 272 5.47 4.52 8.56
N ILE A 273 4.73 3.86 9.46
CA ILE A 273 4.44 2.40 9.39
C ILE A 273 3.93 1.96 8.00
N PRO A 274 2.94 2.62 7.38
CA PRO A 274 2.44 2.21 6.06
C PRO A 274 3.48 2.29 4.94
N LEU A 275 4.53 3.13 5.09
CA LEU A 275 5.59 3.22 4.08
C LEU A 275 6.40 1.91 3.95
N PHE A 276 6.39 1.06 4.96
CA PHE A 276 7.01 -0.27 4.89
C PHE A 276 6.08 -1.32 4.24
N MET A 277 4.77 -1.06 4.19
CA MET A 277 3.80 -1.92 3.50
C MET A 277 3.68 -1.60 2.02
N SER A 278 3.91 -0.34 1.64
CA SER A 278 3.85 0.09 0.25
C SER A 278 5.04 -0.50 -0.51
N ASN A 279 4.78 -1.45 -1.41
CA ASN A 279 5.77 -1.98 -2.36
C ASN A 279 6.28 -0.92 -3.36
N GLU A 280 5.98 0.36 -3.16
CA GLU A 280 6.47 1.50 -3.97
C GLU A 280 7.98 1.63 -4.01
N ILE A 281 8.73 0.86 -3.21
CA ILE A 281 10.19 0.88 -3.29
C ILE A 281 10.74 0.21 -4.57
N ASP A 282 9.91 -0.56 -5.28
CA ASP A 282 10.26 -1.19 -6.56
C ASP A 282 10.01 -0.31 -7.79
N ARG A 283 9.83 1.01 -7.67
CA ARG A 283 9.74 1.88 -8.86
C ARG A 283 11.08 1.90 -9.61
N PRO A 284 11.23 1.20 -10.75
CA PRO A 284 12.48 1.18 -11.49
C PRO A 284 12.66 2.46 -12.32
N ASP A 285 11.55 3.17 -12.59
CA ASP A 285 11.45 4.23 -13.60
C ASP A 285 11.48 5.65 -13.01
N PHE A 286 11.66 5.80 -11.70
CA PHE A 286 12.10 7.08 -11.13
C PHE A 286 13.60 7.26 -11.42
N HIS A 287 13.88 7.70 -12.64
CA HIS A 287 15.17 8.10 -13.19
C HIS A 287 16.25 8.51 -12.17
N SER A 288 17.22 7.63 -11.96
CA SER A 288 18.61 7.83 -12.40
C SER A 288 19.37 9.12 -12.06
N VAL A 289 19.08 9.84 -10.97
CA VAL A 289 20.00 10.90 -10.46
C VAL A 289 20.49 10.63 -9.03
N LEU A 290 19.84 9.74 -8.30
CA LEU A 290 20.38 9.25 -7.04
C LEU A 290 20.95 7.84 -7.27
N PRO A 291 22.23 7.60 -6.89
CA PRO A 291 22.83 6.28 -7.05
C PRO A 291 21.89 5.27 -6.41
N LYS A 292 21.59 4.17 -7.12
CA LYS A 292 20.97 2.95 -6.57
C LYS A 292 21.46 2.87 -5.14
N ALA A 293 20.58 3.17 -4.18
CA ALA A 293 21.00 3.28 -2.79
C ALA A 293 21.69 1.95 -2.52
N THR A 294 23.01 2.00 -2.35
CA THR A 294 23.79 0.85 -1.97
C THR A 294 23.04 0.21 -0.81
N SER A 295 23.01 -1.12 -0.79
CA SER A 295 22.41 -2.04 0.18
C SER A 295 22.76 -1.80 1.67
N ALA A 296 23.21 -0.60 2.03
CA ALA A 296 23.70 -0.16 3.33
C ALA A 296 22.65 0.63 4.14
N VAL A 297 21.55 1.11 3.54
CA VAL A 297 20.60 1.93 4.29
C VAL A 297 19.57 1.06 5.03
N ARG A 298 19.84 0.82 6.32
CA ARG A 298 19.03 -0.03 7.21
C ARG A 298 17.81 0.71 7.77
N TYR A 299 16.86 1.06 6.90
CA TYR A 299 15.66 1.80 7.31
C TYR A 299 14.83 1.05 8.36
N ALA A 300 14.57 -0.24 8.14
CA ALA A 300 13.80 -1.06 9.08
C ALA A 300 14.45 -1.13 10.47
N THR A 301 15.76 -1.41 10.53
CA THR A 301 16.50 -1.45 11.79
C THR A 301 16.53 -0.09 12.49
N THR A 302 16.70 0.99 11.73
CA THR A 302 16.69 2.35 12.29
C THR A 302 15.32 2.68 12.87
N PHE A 303 14.25 2.40 12.12
CA PHE A 303 12.89 2.65 12.56
C PHE A 303 12.51 1.82 13.79
N ALA A 304 12.83 0.53 13.79
CA ALA A 304 12.61 -0.34 14.95
C ALA A 304 13.27 0.19 16.22
N ARG A 305 14.55 0.62 16.12
CA ARG A 305 15.25 1.25 17.24
C ARG A 305 14.54 2.52 17.72
N LEU A 306 14.02 3.35 16.81
CA LEU A 306 13.25 4.54 17.18
C LEU A 306 11.94 4.19 17.86
N LEU A 307 11.21 3.18 17.38
CA LEU A 307 9.98 2.68 18.03
C LEU A 307 10.26 2.19 19.46
N LEU A 308 11.35 1.45 19.64
CA LEU A 308 11.80 0.98 20.94
C LEU A 308 12.24 2.12 21.87
N GLN A 309 12.73 3.24 21.32
CA GLN A 309 13.05 4.45 22.10
C GLN A 309 11.80 5.26 22.48
N ILE A 310 10.79 5.28 21.60
CA ILE A 310 9.46 5.86 21.91
C ILE A 310 8.77 5.06 23.03
N ASN A 311 9.11 3.77 23.15
CA ASN A 311 8.61 2.87 24.19
C ASN A 311 7.07 2.75 24.19
N ASP A 312 6.49 2.68 22.99
CA ASP A 312 5.07 2.44 22.77
C ASP A 312 4.88 1.04 22.16
N MET A 313 4.31 0.13 22.96
CA MET A 313 4.10 -1.25 22.55
C MET A 313 3.12 -1.39 21.38
N ASP A 314 2.14 -0.50 21.24
CA ASP A 314 1.18 -0.57 20.13
C ASP A 314 1.87 -0.27 18.80
N LEU A 315 2.86 0.63 18.80
CA LEU A 315 3.65 0.90 17.60
C LEU A 315 4.56 -0.26 17.24
N VAL A 316 5.21 -0.87 18.24
CA VAL A 316 6.08 -2.03 18.02
C VAL A 316 5.27 -3.21 17.49
N THR A 317 4.12 -3.50 18.10
CA THR A 317 3.26 -4.61 17.68
C THR A 317 2.71 -4.37 16.26
N ARG A 318 2.23 -3.16 15.96
CA ARG A 318 1.74 -2.82 14.61
C ARG A 318 2.85 -2.87 13.57
N PHE A 319 4.04 -2.37 13.87
CA PHE A 319 5.15 -2.41 12.92
C PHE A 319 5.59 -3.85 12.61
N LEU A 320 5.78 -4.67 13.65
CA LEU A 320 6.21 -6.06 13.47
C LEU A 320 5.11 -6.94 12.87
N GLY A 321 3.88 -6.83 13.35
CA GLY A 321 2.78 -7.67 12.92
C GLY A 321 2.29 -7.31 11.52
N ASP A 322 2.22 -6.01 11.21
CA ASP A 322 1.47 -5.52 10.05
C ASP A 322 2.31 -4.87 8.96
N ALA A 323 3.54 -4.42 9.24
CA ALA A 323 4.28 -3.59 8.29
C ALA A 323 5.59 -4.18 7.82
N ILE A 324 6.40 -4.78 8.70
CA ILE A 324 7.69 -5.32 8.29
C ILE A 324 7.51 -6.55 7.40
N ILE A 325 8.11 -6.49 6.21
CA ILE A 325 8.15 -7.56 5.22
C ILE A 325 9.55 -7.61 4.61
N VAL A 326 9.96 -8.80 4.20
CA VAL A 326 11.21 -8.98 3.44
C VAL A 326 10.93 -8.59 1.99
N THR A 327 11.70 -7.63 1.50
CA THR A 327 11.62 -7.13 0.12
C THR A 327 13.02 -6.88 -0.42
N ASP A 328 13.07 -6.49 -1.68
CA ASP A 328 14.22 -6.00 -2.42
C ASP A 328 14.97 -4.90 -1.66
N VAL A 329 14.24 -4.10 -0.88
CA VAL A 329 14.80 -2.98 -0.09
C VAL A 329 14.93 -3.30 1.39
N THR A 330 14.05 -4.12 1.93
CA THR A 330 14.17 -4.60 3.31
C THR A 330 14.78 -6.00 3.30
N ALA A 331 16.11 -6.04 3.27
CA ALA A 331 16.85 -7.30 3.31
C ALA A 331 16.49 -8.11 4.57
N ILE A 332 16.46 -9.44 4.44
CA ILE A 332 16.15 -10.35 5.55
C ILE A 332 17.01 -10.10 6.79
N ASN A 333 18.29 -9.74 6.64
CA ASN A 333 19.19 -9.43 7.75
C ASN A 333 18.71 -8.21 8.56
N ASP A 334 18.21 -7.18 7.89
CA ASP A 334 17.73 -5.97 8.56
C ASP A 334 16.39 -6.22 9.25
N ALA A 335 15.51 -6.99 8.60
CA ALA A 335 14.23 -7.39 9.16
C ALA A 335 14.41 -8.29 10.38
N ALA A 336 15.27 -9.31 10.29
CA ALA A 336 15.58 -10.22 11.38
C ALA A 336 16.25 -9.52 12.56
N SER A 337 17.19 -8.60 12.29
CA SER A 337 17.83 -7.79 13.34
C SER A 337 16.81 -6.89 14.06
N CYS A 338 15.85 -6.33 13.34
CA CYS A 338 14.74 -5.58 13.91
C CYS A 338 13.88 -6.47 14.84
N VAL A 339 13.40 -7.60 14.32
CA VAL A 339 12.56 -8.54 15.08
C VAL A 339 13.28 -9.00 16.35
N GLN A 340 14.57 -9.36 16.23
CA GLN A 340 15.38 -9.77 17.36
C GLN A 340 15.54 -8.66 18.40
N ALA A 341 15.83 -7.42 17.98
CA ALA A 341 15.95 -6.28 18.89
C ALA A 341 14.65 -6.03 19.67
N CYS A 342 13.50 -6.09 18.99
CA CYS A 342 12.21 -5.96 19.63
C CYS A 342 11.92 -7.11 20.60
N LEU A 343 12.20 -8.35 20.22
CA LEU A 343 12.06 -9.50 21.13
C LEU A 343 12.95 -9.31 22.37
N LEU A 344 14.21 -8.93 22.20
CA LEU A 344 15.17 -8.69 23.29
C LEU A 344 14.72 -7.61 24.27
N GLN A 345 14.11 -6.54 23.78
CA GLN A 345 13.72 -5.41 24.62
C GLN A 345 12.31 -5.57 25.22
N CYS A 346 11.35 -6.07 24.46
CA CYS A 346 9.95 -6.16 24.87
C CYS A 346 9.60 -7.49 25.53
N GLY A 347 10.38 -8.54 25.29
CA GLY A 347 10.04 -9.91 25.69
C GLY A 347 9.22 -10.63 24.61
N TRP A 348 9.48 -11.93 24.45
CA TRP A 348 8.67 -12.77 23.57
C TRP A 348 7.21 -12.97 24.04
N PRO A 349 6.87 -13.05 25.35
CA PRO A 349 5.49 -13.27 25.77
C PRO A 349 4.54 -12.17 25.28
N GLU A 350 4.99 -10.93 25.37
CA GLU A 350 4.27 -9.73 24.95
C GLU A 350 4.10 -9.65 23.43
N LEU A 351 5.06 -10.23 22.68
CA LEU A 351 5.10 -10.19 21.22
C LEU A 351 4.65 -11.50 20.55
N GLN A 352 4.18 -12.50 21.30
CA GLN A 352 3.86 -13.83 20.78
C GLN A 352 2.82 -13.78 19.64
N GLU A 353 1.70 -13.08 19.86
CA GLU A 353 0.64 -12.96 18.83
C GLU A 353 1.13 -12.16 17.63
N THR A 354 1.82 -11.05 17.86
CA THR A 354 2.43 -10.23 16.82
C THR A 354 3.41 -11.02 15.96
N PHE A 355 4.29 -11.79 16.58
CA PHE A 355 5.27 -12.62 15.88
C PHE A 355 4.58 -13.72 15.06
N THR A 356 3.50 -14.30 15.59
CA THR A 356 2.70 -15.28 14.84
C THR A 356 2.06 -14.63 13.61
N SER A 357 1.52 -13.41 13.73
CA SER A 357 1.00 -12.62 12.58
C SER A 357 2.09 -12.35 11.54
N LEU A 358 3.28 -11.94 11.98
CA LEU A 358 4.45 -11.74 11.12
C LEU A 358 4.77 -13.00 10.33
N LEU A 359 4.93 -14.15 11.00
CA LEU A 359 5.24 -15.42 10.36
C LEU A 359 4.14 -15.88 9.39
N ALA A 360 2.86 -15.61 9.71
CA ALA A 360 1.73 -15.95 8.86
C ALA A 360 1.70 -15.19 7.52
N ARG A 361 2.31 -14.00 7.48
CA ARG A 361 2.41 -13.13 6.30
C ARG A 361 3.67 -13.36 5.49
N TRP A 362 4.79 -13.60 6.16
CA TRP A 362 6.10 -13.70 5.51
C TRP A 362 6.17 -14.88 4.54
N TYR A 363 7.04 -14.73 3.54
CA TYR A 363 7.42 -15.80 2.64
C TYR A 363 8.01 -16.97 3.45
N VAL A 364 7.61 -18.20 3.13
CA VAL A 364 7.86 -19.36 3.99
C VAL A 364 9.36 -19.60 4.26
N PRO A 365 10.25 -19.59 3.23
CA PRO A 365 11.69 -19.66 3.46
C PRO A 365 12.24 -18.58 4.40
N ASP A 366 11.80 -17.33 4.27
CA ASP A 366 12.27 -16.23 5.12
C ASP A 366 11.80 -16.41 6.57
N ALA A 367 10.56 -16.84 6.76
CA ALA A 367 10.01 -17.16 8.08
C ALA A 367 10.77 -18.32 8.75
N MET A 368 11.11 -19.36 7.99
CA MET A 368 11.90 -20.49 8.48
C MET A 368 13.33 -20.09 8.83
N LEU A 369 13.98 -19.29 7.98
CA LEU A 369 15.32 -18.78 8.20
C LEU A 369 15.41 -17.87 9.44
N LEU A 370 14.38 -17.05 9.65
CA LEU A 370 14.25 -16.25 10.87
C LEU A 370 14.13 -17.15 12.11
N LEU A 371 13.22 -18.13 12.09
CA LEU A 371 13.03 -19.09 13.19
C LEU A 371 14.31 -19.88 13.49
N SER A 372 14.96 -20.41 12.46
CA SER A 372 16.20 -21.19 12.62
C SER A 372 17.36 -20.30 13.12
N SER A 373 17.38 -19.02 12.75
CA SER A 373 18.37 -18.05 13.26
C SER A 373 18.14 -17.70 14.72
N LEU A 374 16.89 -17.41 15.11
CA LEU A 374 16.52 -17.14 16.50
C LEU A 374 16.74 -18.36 17.41
N ALA A 375 16.53 -19.56 16.89
CA ALA A 375 16.86 -20.82 17.57
C ALA A 375 18.37 -21.09 17.66
N GLY A 376 19.21 -20.34 16.92
CA GLY A 376 20.65 -20.56 16.88
C GLY A 376 21.08 -21.80 16.10
N ILE A 377 20.22 -22.35 15.24
CA ILE A 377 20.49 -23.59 14.48
C ILE A 377 20.70 -23.34 12.99
N ALA A 378 20.36 -22.15 12.48
CA ALA A 378 20.51 -21.81 11.07
C ALA A 378 21.96 -22.00 10.58
N LEU A 379 22.07 -22.46 9.34
CA LEU A 379 23.35 -22.59 8.64
C LEU A 379 23.88 -21.21 8.24
N ASP A 380 23.00 -20.37 7.70
CA ASP A 380 23.29 -19.02 7.22
C ASP A 380 22.55 -18.01 8.11
N ARG A 381 23.01 -17.83 9.35
CA ARG A 381 22.32 -17.01 10.36
C ARG A 381 22.14 -15.57 9.90
N VAL A 382 20.89 -15.09 9.94
CA VAL A 382 20.53 -13.69 9.60
C VAL A 382 20.46 -12.77 10.84
N CYS A 383 20.36 -13.38 12.03
CA CYS A 383 20.45 -12.69 13.32
C CYS A 383 21.06 -13.62 14.39
N PRO A 384 21.56 -13.07 15.52
CA PRO A 384 21.99 -13.89 16.65
C PRO A 384 20.83 -14.65 17.30
N ALA A 385 21.14 -15.78 17.96
CA ALA A 385 20.16 -16.57 18.69
C ALA A 385 19.48 -15.75 19.80
N LEU A 386 18.19 -15.98 20.02
CA LEU A 386 17.42 -15.33 21.06
C LEU A 386 17.68 -16.03 22.40
N ASN A 387 18.28 -15.30 23.33
CA ASN A 387 18.56 -15.80 24.67
C ASN A 387 17.59 -15.18 25.68
N GLN A 388 16.45 -15.86 25.89
CA GLN A 388 15.44 -15.48 26.86
C GLN A 388 14.91 -16.69 27.62
N PRO A 389 14.37 -16.51 28.84
CA PRO A 389 13.71 -17.59 29.56
C PRO A 389 12.60 -18.22 28.72
N PHE A 390 12.57 -19.56 28.69
CA PHE A 390 11.50 -20.33 28.07
C PHE A 390 11.34 -20.10 26.55
N VAL A 391 12.39 -19.62 25.87
CA VAL A 391 12.39 -19.29 24.44
C VAL A 391 12.03 -20.48 23.53
N CYS A 392 12.22 -21.72 23.99
CA CYS A 392 11.82 -22.88 23.21
C CYS A 392 10.30 -22.93 23.01
N GLU A 393 9.48 -22.49 23.97
CA GLU A 393 8.02 -22.46 23.82
C GLU A 393 7.59 -21.52 22.69
N PHE A 394 8.20 -20.33 22.65
CA PHE A 394 8.03 -19.34 21.59
C PHE A 394 8.40 -19.92 20.21
N LEU A 395 9.56 -20.56 20.11
CA LEU A 395 10.05 -21.12 18.85
C LEU A 395 9.23 -22.33 18.37
N LYS A 396 8.75 -23.19 19.29
CA LYS A 396 7.83 -24.28 18.96
C LYS A 396 6.52 -23.75 18.40
N ALA A 397 5.92 -22.76 19.06
CA ALA A 397 4.70 -22.11 18.60
C ALA A 397 4.89 -21.46 17.21
N GLY A 398 6.01 -20.78 17.00
CA GLY A 398 6.36 -20.18 15.70
C GLY A 398 6.55 -21.23 14.60
N TRP A 399 7.26 -22.33 14.87
CA TRP A 399 7.38 -23.42 13.88
C TRP A 399 6.01 -24.03 13.58
N HIS A 400 5.19 -24.23 14.61
CA HIS A 400 3.84 -24.75 14.46
C HIS A 400 2.95 -23.88 13.55
N SER A 401 3.05 -22.56 13.64
CA SER A 401 2.28 -21.65 12.78
C SER A 401 2.74 -21.65 11.31
N VAL A 402 4.04 -21.85 11.05
CA VAL A 402 4.61 -21.86 9.69
C VAL A 402 4.41 -23.22 8.99
N ARG A 403 4.47 -24.31 9.75
CA ARG A 403 4.50 -25.69 9.24
C ARG A 403 3.40 -26.05 8.23
N PRO A 404 2.10 -25.71 8.43
CA PRO A 404 1.05 -26.02 7.46
C PRO A 404 1.27 -25.39 6.08
N ARG A 405 1.87 -24.18 6.05
CA ARG A 405 2.25 -23.50 4.81
C ARG A 405 3.49 -24.11 4.20
N ALA A 406 4.47 -24.47 5.02
CA ALA A 406 5.69 -25.16 4.56
C ALA A 406 5.39 -26.49 3.86
N MET A 407 4.43 -27.28 4.36
CA MET A 407 3.98 -28.53 3.73
C MET A 407 3.30 -28.36 2.36
N ARG A 408 2.90 -27.14 2.01
CA ARG A 408 2.25 -26.82 0.73
C ARG A 408 3.13 -25.93 -0.15
N TYR A 409 4.35 -25.65 0.30
CA TYR A 409 5.23 -24.70 -0.35
C TYR A 409 6.14 -25.40 -1.36
N ARG A 410 6.24 -24.87 -2.58
CA ARG A 410 7.18 -25.35 -3.60
C ARG A 410 8.40 -24.44 -3.66
N PRO A 411 9.57 -24.85 -3.15
CA PRO A 411 10.73 -23.97 -3.04
C PRO A 411 11.41 -23.70 -4.38
N LEU A 412 11.95 -22.49 -4.53
CA LEU A 412 12.91 -22.13 -5.57
C LEU A 412 14.33 -22.61 -5.19
N ASP A 413 14.74 -22.36 -3.93
CA ASP A 413 15.93 -22.97 -3.34
C ASP A 413 15.54 -24.20 -2.51
N THR A 414 15.54 -25.35 -3.19
CA THR A 414 15.23 -26.65 -2.59
C THR A 414 16.16 -27.01 -1.43
N ALA A 415 17.48 -26.74 -1.57
CA ALA A 415 18.47 -27.20 -0.60
C ALA A 415 18.44 -26.37 0.69
N GLY A 416 18.26 -25.06 0.59
CA GLY A 416 18.04 -24.17 1.75
C GLY A 416 16.78 -24.57 2.50
N PHE A 417 15.66 -24.67 1.79
CA PHE A 417 14.37 -25.05 2.38
C PHE A 417 14.42 -26.42 3.10
N MET A 418 15.06 -27.43 2.48
CA MET A 418 15.23 -28.75 3.11
C MET A 418 16.05 -28.65 4.39
N ALA A 419 17.14 -27.89 4.39
CA ALA A 419 18.01 -27.74 5.54
C ALA A 419 17.27 -27.11 6.73
N ASP A 420 16.55 -26.01 6.50
CA ASP A 420 15.79 -25.34 7.56
C ASP A 420 14.64 -26.23 8.07
N SER A 421 13.97 -27.00 7.20
CA SER A 421 12.93 -27.95 7.61
C SER A 421 13.48 -29.02 8.56
N ILE A 422 14.60 -29.65 8.19
CA ILE A 422 15.26 -30.69 8.98
C ILE A 422 15.71 -30.12 10.33
N LEU A 423 16.32 -28.93 10.32
CA LEU A 423 16.83 -28.28 11.52
C LEU A 423 15.70 -27.89 12.49
N LEU A 424 14.60 -27.32 11.99
CA LEU A 424 13.47 -26.91 12.82
C LEU A 424 12.72 -28.12 13.41
N ASP A 425 12.52 -29.18 12.62
CA ASP A 425 11.94 -30.43 13.14
C ASP A 425 12.82 -31.07 14.22
N TRP A 426 14.14 -31.17 13.97
CA TRP A 426 15.10 -31.64 14.96
C TRP A 426 15.12 -30.77 16.22
N TYR A 427 15.07 -29.45 16.05
CA TYR A 427 15.08 -28.51 17.17
C TYR A 427 13.87 -28.74 18.09
N VAL A 428 12.68 -28.87 17.53
CA VAL A 428 11.45 -29.07 18.31
C VAL A 428 11.42 -30.45 18.98
N ASP A 429 11.88 -31.50 18.30
CA ASP A 429 11.81 -32.88 18.82
C ASP A 429 12.91 -33.28 19.78
N GLU A 430 14.14 -32.85 19.49
CA GLU A 430 15.32 -33.38 20.15
C GLU A 430 16.07 -32.29 20.91
N HIS A 431 16.19 -31.08 20.36
CA HIS A 431 17.00 -30.05 21.01
C HIS A 431 16.25 -29.36 22.15
N ALA A 432 15.10 -28.76 21.85
CA ALA A 432 14.31 -27.96 22.78
C ALA A 432 13.95 -28.72 24.06
N PRO A 433 13.44 -29.97 24.03
CA PRO A 433 13.09 -30.70 25.26
C PRO A 433 14.28 -30.99 26.18
N ASN A 434 15.49 -31.05 25.61
CA ASN A 434 16.73 -31.33 26.35
C ASN A 434 17.47 -30.06 26.78
N LEU A 435 17.00 -28.86 26.38
CA LEU A 435 17.62 -27.60 26.80
C LEU A 435 17.23 -27.24 28.24
N PRO A 436 18.21 -27.08 29.15
CA PRO A 436 17.94 -26.62 30.50
C PRO A 436 17.45 -25.17 30.44
N HIS A 437 16.34 -24.88 31.14
CA HIS A 437 15.66 -23.57 31.13
C HIS A 437 15.10 -23.12 29.77
N GLY A 438 15.21 -23.96 28.73
CA GLY A 438 14.65 -23.69 27.41
C GLY A 438 13.13 -23.76 27.40
N ASN A 439 12.53 -24.62 28.23
CA ASN A 439 11.09 -24.74 28.44
C ASN A 439 10.78 -24.50 29.91
N TRP A 440 9.57 -24.03 30.20
CA TRP A 440 9.12 -23.96 31.60
C TRP A 440 8.99 -25.38 32.17
N LEU A 441 8.44 -26.30 31.36
CA LEU A 441 8.24 -27.69 31.76
C LEU A 441 9.54 -28.49 31.92
N SER A 442 10.66 -28.10 31.29
CA SER A 442 11.92 -28.85 31.43
C SER A 442 12.53 -28.73 32.82
N ALA A 443 12.08 -27.76 33.64
CA ALA A 443 12.42 -27.68 35.05
C ALA A 443 11.64 -28.67 35.93
N HIS A 444 10.54 -29.23 35.42
CA HIS A 444 9.58 -30.02 36.21
C HIS A 444 9.39 -31.44 35.68
N LEU A 445 9.70 -31.69 34.41
CA LEU A 445 9.42 -32.94 33.71
C LEU A 445 10.66 -33.45 32.98
N PRO A 446 10.86 -34.78 32.92
CA PRO A 446 11.86 -35.37 32.03
C PRO A 446 11.59 -35.02 30.55
N PRO A 447 12.61 -34.94 29.69
CA PRO A 447 12.45 -34.56 28.28
C PRO A 447 11.38 -35.36 27.52
N ALA A 448 11.28 -36.67 27.76
CA ALA A 448 10.27 -37.51 27.12
C ALA A 448 8.82 -37.10 27.45
N MET A 449 8.57 -36.59 28.66
CA MET A 449 7.25 -36.08 29.05
C MET A 449 6.98 -34.69 28.45
N VAL A 450 8.02 -33.85 28.32
CA VAL A 450 7.90 -32.56 27.62
C VAL A 450 7.47 -32.79 26.17
N VAL A 451 8.13 -33.73 25.46
CA VAL A 451 7.75 -34.11 24.09
C VAL A 451 6.30 -34.61 24.00
N ALA A 452 5.84 -35.38 24.99
CA ALA A 452 4.45 -35.86 25.01
C ALA A 452 3.43 -34.73 25.20
N VAL A 453 3.75 -33.73 26.03
CA VAL A 453 2.92 -32.52 26.20
C VAL A 453 2.94 -31.69 24.92
N ASP A 454 4.11 -31.49 24.31
CA ASP A 454 4.23 -30.77 23.04
C ASP A 454 3.40 -31.43 21.94
N ALA A 455 3.42 -32.77 21.85
CA ALA A 455 2.63 -33.52 20.87
C ALA A 455 1.11 -33.41 21.10
N PHE A 456 0.69 -33.08 22.32
CA PHE A 456 -0.72 -32.80 22.64
C PHE A 456 -1.10 -31.37 22.25
N LEU A 457 -0.24 -30.38 22.55
CA LEU A 457 -0.49 -28.96 22.26
C LEU A 457 -0.38 -28.64 20.78
N TYR A 458 0.58 -29.24 20.10
CA TYR A 458 0.85 -29.05 18.68
C TYR A 458 0.49 -30.35 17.97
N PRO A 459 -0.52 -30.39 17.07
CA PRO A 459 -0.91 -31.58 16.31
C PRO A 459 0.21 -32.03 15.37
N ARG A 460 1.21 -32.67 15.94
CA ARG A 460 2.46 -33.09 15.33
C ARG A 460 2.88 -34.38 16.00
N ARG A 461 3.22 -35.38 15.19
CA ARG A 461 3.79 -36.64 15.69
C ARG A 461 5.29 -36.41 15.90
N PRO A 462 5.84 -36.61 17.11
CA PRO A 462 7.28 -36.57 17.34
C PRO A 462 8.02 -37.48 16.36
N GLY A 463 9.12 -37.00 15.78
CA GLY A 463 9.90 -37.70 14.77
C GLY A 463 9.30 -37.70 13.36
N ALA A 464 8.12 -37.10 13.14
CA ALA A 464 7.57 -36.96 11.79
C ALA A 464 8.26 -35.82 11.05
N SER A 465 8.94 -36.15 9.96
CA SER A 465 9.56 -35.19 9.06
C SER A 465 8.51 -34.36 8.32
N THR A 466 8.54 -33.04 8.52
CA THR A 466 7.76 -32.06 7.77
C THR A 466 8.12 -32.09 6.29
N LEU A 467 9.40 -32.34 5.98
CA LEU A 467 9.88 -32.47 4.60
C LEU A 467 9.21 -33.66 3.89
N LEU A 468 9.15 -34.83 4.54
CA LEU A 468 8.56 -36.04 3.96
C LEU A 468 7.02 -36.03 3.96
N ALA A 469 6.41 -35.27 4.88
CA ALA A 469 4.96 -35.15 4.99
C ALA A 469 4.36 -34.11 4.00
N SER A 470 5.20 -33.40 3.26
CA SER A 470 4.73 -32.41 2.32
C SER A 470 4.07 -33.03 1.09
N THR A 471 2.93 -32.47 0.71
CA THR A 471 2.12 -32.93 -0.43
C THR A 471 2.50 -32.26 -1.75
N GLU A 472 3.16 -31.10 -1.68
CA GLU A 472 3.51 -30.25 -2.82
C GLU A 472 5.03 -30.17 -3.05
N LEU A 473 5.83 -30.64 -2.08
CA LEU A 473 7.29 -30.55 -2.19
C LEU A 473 7.84 -31.53 -3.21
N CYS A 474 8.90 -31.03 -3.86
CA CYS A 474 10.07 -31.73 -4.40
C CYS A 474 9.76 -33.14 -4.89
N SER A 475 9.77 -33.31 -6.21
CA SER A 475 9.68 -34.62 -6.83
C SER A 475 10.61 -35.60 -6.11
N ALA A 476 10.28 -36.90 -6.08
CA ALA A 476 11.17 -37.89 -5.47
C ALA A 476 12.63 -37.76 -5.99
N GLN A 477 12.79 -37.27 -7.22
CA GLN A 477 14.06 -36.92 -7.81
C GLN A 477 14.78 -35.76 -7.09
N ASP A 478 14.11 -34.65 -6.78
CA ASP A 478 14.69 -33.50 -6.06
C ASP A 478 15.18 -33.91 -4.66
N LEU A 479 14.38 -34.73 -3.95
CA LEU A 479 14.78 -35.31 -2.67
C LEU A 479 16.05 -36.16 -2.81
N LEU A 480 16.09 -37.08 -3.78
CA LEU A 480 17.26 -37.92 -4.01
C LEU A 480 18.52 -37.13 -4.40
N VAL A 481 18.36 -36.02 -5.13
CA VAL A 481 19.47 -35.18 -5.58
C VAL A 481 20.03 -34.33 -4.42
N HIS A 482 19.16 -33.67 -3.66
CA HIS A 482 19.60 -32.67 -2.68
C HIS A 482 19.77 -33.22 -1.27
N LEU A 483 18.93 -34.17 -0.83
CA LEU A 483 18.87 -34.62 0.56
C LEU A 483 20.22 -35.13 1.10
N PRO A 484 21.02 -35.95 0.39
CA PRO A 484 22.30 -36.41 0.91
C PRO A 484 23.26 -35.25 1.23
N SER A 485 23.33 -34.26 0.32
CA SER A 485 24.19 -33.09 0.50
C SER A 485 23.71 -32.19 1.65
N VAL A 486 22.38 -32.05 1.79
CA VAL A 486 21.75 -31.27 2.86
C VAL A 486 21.97 -31.94 4.21
N LEU A 487 21.74 -33.24 4.35
CA LEU A 487 22.00 -33.98 5.59
C LEU A 487 23.48 -33.90 5.99
N ALA A 488 24.40 -34.01 5.03
CA ALA A 488 25.82 -33.83 5.30
C ALA A 488 26.17 -32.41 5.75
N ARG A 489 25.48 -31.38 5.26
CA ARG A 489 25.65 -29.98 5.67
C ARG A 489 25.06 -29.73 7.06
N VAL A 490 23.83 -30.19 7.30
CA VAL A 490 23.14 -30.13 8.59
C VAL A 490 23.96 -30.81 9.67
N ARG A 491 24.43 -32.03 9.44
CA ARG A 491 25.23 -32.78 10.43
C ARG A 491 26.59 -32.15 10.71
N ARG A 492 27.18 -31.44 9.73
CA ARG A 492 28.42 -30.68 9.95
C ARG A 492 28.20 -29.49 10.88
N SER A 493 27.06 -28.81 10.74
CA SER A 493 26.70 -27.67 11.60
C SER A 493 26.19 -28.13 12.97
N GLN A 494 25.39 -29.19 13.01
CA GLN A 494 24.73 -29.73 14.19
C GLN A 494 25.00 -31.25 14.28
N PRO A 495 26.14 -31.67 14.86
CA PRO A 495 26.53 -33.08 14.92
C PRO A 495 25.57 -34.00 15.69
N SER A 496 24.72 -33.42 16.55
CA SER A 496 23.71 -34.11 17.35
C SER A 496 22.47 -34.53 16.56
N VAL A 497 22.28 -34.06 15.32
CA VAL A 497 21.11 -34.42 14.50
C VAL A 497 21.14 -35.91 14.15
N GLN A 498 20.11 -36.65 14.57
CA GLN A 498 19.95 -38.05 14.19
C GLN A 498 19.38 -38.17 12.78
N LEU A 499 20.15 -38.75 11.87
CA LEU A 499 19.75 -38.86 10.45
C LEU A 499 18.72 -39.98 10.20
N GLN A 500 18.41 -40.84 11.17
CA GLN A 500 17.53 -42.00 10.96
C GLN A 500 16.07 -41.63 10.64
N ALA A 501 15.66 -40.39 10.93
CA ALA A 501 14.32 -39.88 10.68
C ALA A 501 14.09 -39.33 9.26
N TYR A 502 15.14 -39.26 8.44
CA TYR A 502 15.16 -38.66 7.09
C TYR A 502 15.78 -39.62 6.09
#